data_AF-A0A0F5PC87-F1
#
_entry.id   AF-A0A0F5PC87-F1
#
_cell.length_a   1.000
_cell.length_b   1.000
_cell.length_c   1.000
_cell.angle_alpha   90.00
_cell.angle_beta   90.00
_cell.angle_gamma   90.00
#
_symmetry.space_group_name_H-M   'P 1'
#
loop_
_entity.id
_entity.type
_entity.pdbx_description
1 polymer ?
#
loop_
_entity_poly.entity_id
_entity_poly.type
_entity_poly.pdbx_seq_one_letter_code
_entity_poly.pdbx_strand_id
1 'polypeptide(L)'
;MIKRSIVLLLAAACAPLMSPAHAASPDYEARVAGILRAMPLIDGHNDWPEALREREGDGRWTADLTDLSGRSPRYNTDIKRLRRGMVGGQFWSVWVSPTLPGKEQVEQTLEQIDLVKSIAARYPDDFAMVRTADDVRRAHASGRIASLIGVEGGGQIDNNLSVLRSYAALGAGYLTLTHSLTIEWADSATDNPKHGGLTEFGHMVVLELNRLGMLVDLSHVSEAAMRDALAVTKAPVMFSHSSARAIDDHPRNVSDAVLKLVRQNGGVVMVNYAPAYISDAYRRWSADAAAERTRRNSPPFDGLDIGQPERAAANFATWLKAHPAPRVTLSEVADHIDHIARIAGVDHVGIGSDFDGVGEALPTGLEDVATYPALFAELMRRGWSDADLSKLAGGNILRVMEAAEQVRVSLAPAATGAKTRP
;
A
#
# COMPACT_ATOMS: atom_id res chain seq x y z
N MET A 1 47.16 74.51 -47.80
CA MET A 1 47.07 74.71 -46.33
C MET A 1 45.73 74.17 -45.86
N ILE A 2 45.70 73.60 -44.65
CA ILE A 2 44.56 73.03 -43.89
C ILE A 2 44.51 71.48 -43.92
N LYS A 3 44.85 70.93 -42.74
CA LYS A 3 44.77 69.53 -42.28
C LYS A 3 43.34 69.17 -41.83
N ARG A 4 43.12 67.85 -41.61
CA ARG A 4 42.13 67.15 -40.74
C ARG A 4 41.08 66.38 -41.55
N SER A 5 40.64 65.17 -41.23
CA SER A 5 40.97 64.15 -40.20
C SER A 5 40.40 62.83 -40.74
N ILE A 6 41.08 61.70 -40.52
CA ILE A 6 40.59 60.37 -40.88
C ILE A 6 39.68 59.86 -39.76
N VAL A 7 38.44 59.50 -40.10
CA VAL A 7 37.50 58.78 -39.21
C VAL A 7 37.46 57.33 -39.69
N LEU A 8 37.96 56.41 -38.86
CA LEU A 8 37.77 54.96 -39.05
C LEU A 8 36.35 54.59 -38.63
N LEU A 9 35.52 54.08 -39.56
CA LEU A 9 34.28 53.37 -39.23
C LEU A 9 34.61 51.91 -38.90
N LEU A 10 34.39 51.49 -37.65
CA LEU A 10 34.29 50.08 -37.29
C LEU A 10 32.93 49.53 -37.76
N ALA A 11 32.96 48.58 -38.69
CA ALA A 11 31.79 47.77 -39.03
C ALA A 11 31.63 46.66 -37.96
N ALA A 12 30.61 46.77 -37.12
CA ALA A 12 30.23 45.72 -36.18
C ALA A 12 29.54 44.58 -36.94
N ALA A 13 30.19 43.42 -37.01
CA ALA A 13 29.58 42.19 -37.53
C ALA A 13 28.57 41.65 -36.51
N CYS A 14 27.28 41.75 -36.83
CA CYS A 14 26.20 41.13 -36.08
C CYS A 14 26.22 39.61 -36.36
N ALA A 15 26.76 38.81 -35.45
CA ALA A 15 26.54 37.36 -35.46
C ALA A 15 25.11 37.07 -35.01
N PRO A 16 24.36 36.16 -35.67
CA PRO A 16 23.03 35.78 -35.22
C PRO A 16 23.15 34.99 -33.92
N LEU A 17 22.54 35.50 -32.85
CA LEU A 17 22.29 34.76 -31.63
C LEU A 17 21.39 33.56 -31.99
N MET A 18 21.96 32.36 -32.04
CA MET A 18 21.17 31.13 -32.06
C MET A 18 20.44 31.07 -30.72
N SER A 19 19.12 31.27 -30.75
CA SER A 19 18.26 30.96 -29.61
C SER A 19 18.52 29.52 -29.18
N PRO A 20 18.68 29.23 -27.88
CA PRO A 20 18.77 27.85 -27.42
C PRO A 20 17.48 27.15 -27.88
N ALA A 21 17.64 26.02 -28.56
CA ALA A 21 16.53 25.13 -28.86
C ALA A 21 15.77 24.91 -27.54
N HIS A 22 14.50 25.29 -27.51
CA HIS A 22 13.61 24.87 -26.43
C HIS A 22 13.64 23.34 -26.45
N ALA A 23 14.32 22.71 -25.49
CA ALA A 23 14.20 21.29 -25.28
C ALA A 23 12.70 21.02 -25.13
N ALA A 24 12.16 20.16 -26.01
CA ALA A 24 10.76 19.77 -25.91
C ALA A 24 10.50 19.30 -24.47
N SER A 25 9.42 19.78 -23.85
CA SER A 25 9.02 19.30 -22.54
C SER A 25 8.97 17.76 -22.59
N PRO A 26 9.62 17.04 -21.67
CA PRO A 26 9.59 15.59 -21.69
C PRO A 26 8.13 15.10 -21.64
N ASP A 27 7.77 14.23 -22.58
CA ASP A 27 6.46 13.56 -22.60
C ASP A 27 6.46 12.49 -21.51
N TYR A 28 6.15 12.91 -20.29
CA TYR A 28 6.09 12.02 -19.13
C TYR A 28 4.97 10.99 -19.27
N GLU A 29 3.84 11.33 -19.91
CA GLU A 29 2.72 10.40 -20.08
C GLU A 29 3.13 9.19 -20.93
N ALA A 30 3.77 9.43 -22.08
CA ALA A 30 4.24 8.34 -22.93
C ALA A 30 5.32 7.48 -22.25
N ARG A 31 6.23 8.11 -21.48
CA ARG A 31 7.27 7.39 -20.72
C ARG A 31 6.68 6.53 -19.62
N VAL A 32 5.76 7.07 -18.82
CA VAL A 32 5.04 6.33 -17.77
C VAL A 32 4.31 5.14 -18.39
N ALA A 33 3.58 5.35 -19.48
CA ALA A 33 2.88 4.26 -20.17
C ALA A 33 3.86 3.20 -20.71
N GLY A 34 5.04 3.59 -21.18
CA GLY A 34 6.10 2.68 -21.59
C GLY A 34 6.57 1.77 -20.43
N ILE A 35 6.84 2.37 -19.27
CA ILE A 35 7.25 1.64 -18.06
C ILE A 35 6.16 0.67 -17.61
N LEU A 36 4.92 1.15 -17.46
CA LEU A 36 3.82 0.33 -16.91
C LEU A 36 3.31 -0.76 -17.88
N ARG A 37 3.58 -0.64 -19.19
CA ARG A 37 3.41 -1.77 -20.12
C ARG A 37 4.47 -2.85 -19.92
N ALA A 38 5.72 -2.45 -19.68
CA ALA A 38 6.85 -3.38 -19.54
C ALA A 38 6.93 -4.04 -18.16
N MET A 39 6.54 -3.32 -17.10
CA MET A 39 6.56 -3.77 -15.71
C MET A 39 5.17 -3.60 -15.10
N PRO A 40 4.55 -4.63 -14.51
CA PRO A 40 3.28 -4.47 -13.84
C PRO A 40 3.41 -3.45 -12.69
N LEU A 41 2.51 -2.46 -12.67
CA LEU A 41 2.22 -1.73 -11.44
C LEU A 41 1.53 -2.69 -10.48
N ILE A 42 2.13 -2.95 -9.33
CA ILE A 42 1.64 -3.83 -8.28
C ILE A 42 1.36 -2.98 -7.05
N ASP A 43 0.09 -2.84 -6.71
CA ASP A 43 -0.33 -2.22 -5.46
C ASP A 43 -0.36 -3.27 -4.33
N GLY A 44 0.26 -2.91 -3.20
CA GLY A 44 0.43 -3.77 -2.03
C GLY A 44 -0.83 -3.97 -1.18
N HIS A 45 -1.84 -3.11 -1.29
CA HIS A 45 -3.02 -3.15 -0.43
C HIS A 45 -4.23 -2.40 -1.00
N ASN A 46 -5.36 -3.09 -1.13
CA ASN A 46 -6.65 -2.51 -1.55
C ASN A 46 -7.81 -3.31 -0.92
N ASP A 47 -8.71 -2.62 -0.23
CA ASP A 47 -9.85 -3.19 0.52
C ASP A 47 -11.14 -3.23 -0.28
N TRP A 48 -11.06 -3.22 -1.61
CA TRP A 48 -12.24 -3.36 -2.47
C TRP A 48 -13.15 -4.54 -2.07
N PRO A 49 -12.62 -5.73 -1.66
CA PRO A 49 -13.47 -6.81 -1.13
C PRO A 49 -14.31 -6.39 0.09
N GLU A 50 -13.71 -5.70 1.07
CA GLU A 50 -14.42 -5.18 2.24
C GLU A 50 -15.46 -4.14 1.84
N ALA A 51 -15.08 -3.16 1.01
CA ALA A 51 -16.00 -2.13 0.57
C ALA A 51 -17.20 -2.71 -0.20
N LEU A 52 -17.02 -3.82 -0.93
CA LEU A 52 -18.11 -4.56 -1.55
C LEU A 52 -18.98 -5.28 -0.49
N ARG A 53 -18.36 -5.91 0.52
CA ARG A 53 -19.09 -6.55 1.62
C ARG A 53 -19.96 -5.57 2.38
N GLU A 54 -19.39 -4.44 2.81
CA GLU A 54 -20.10 -3.44 3.62
C GLU A 54 -21.23 -2.75 2.83
N ARG A 55 -20.96 -2.37 1.58
CA ARG A 55 -21.87 -1.48 0.83
C ARG A 55 -22.91 -2.25 0.03
N GLU A 56 -22.62 -3.47 -0.42
CA GLU A 56 -23.53 -4.26 -1.25
C GLU A 56 -24.12 -5.47 -0.50
N GLY A 57 -23.59 -5.84 0.67
CA GLY A 57 -24.05 -7.04 1.41
C GLY A 57 -23.99 -8.28 0.51
N ASP A 58 -25.08 -9.05 0.42
CA ASP A 58 -25.15 -10.22 -0.47
C ASP A 58 -25.18 -9.85 -1.97
N GLY A 59 -25.45 -8.59 -2.32
CA GLY A 59 -25.34 -8.10 -3.69
C GLY A 59 -23.92 -8.20 -4.26
N ARG A 60 -22.89 -8.27 -3.39
CA ARG A 60 -21.46 -8.37 -3.79
C ARG A 60 -21.15 -9.53 -4.74
N TRP A 61 -21.91 -10.62 -4.65
CA TRP A 61 -21.70 -11.83 -5.44
C TRP A 61 -22.10 -11.67 -6.91
N THR A 62 -23.01 -10.73 -7.22
CA THR A 62 -23.60 -10.56 -8.55
C THR A 62 -23.48 -9.14 -9.11
N ALA A 63 -23.07 -8.17 -8.29
CA ALA A 63 -22.88 -6.79 -8.70
C ALA A 63 -21.95 -6.67 -9.92
N ASP A 64 -22.30 -5.80 -10.87
CA ASP A 64 -21.43 -5.46 -11.99
C ASP A 64 -20.31 -4.53 -11.52
N LEU A 65 -19.09 -5.04 -11.53
CA LEU A 65 -17.87 -4.37 -11.07
C LEU A 65 -17.13 -3.62 -12.18
N THR A 66 -17.69 -3.59 -13.39
CA THR A 66 -17.04 -2.97 -14.56
C THR A 66 -16.85 -1.46 -14.36
N ASP A 67 -17.85 -0.78 -13.80
CA ASP A 67 -17.87 0.67 -13.61
C ASP A 67 -18.70 1.02 -12.37
N LEU A 68 -18.04 1.45 -11.30
CA LEU A 68 -18.67 1.81 -10.03
C LEU A 68 -18.62 3.32 -9.77
N SER A 69 -18.22 4.12 -10.77
CA SER A 69 -18.02 5.57 -10.62
C SER A 69 -19.28 6.34 -10.23
N GLY A 70 -20.47 5.82 -10.53
CA GLY A 70 -21.76 6.41 -10.18
C GLY A 70 -22.33 5.97 -8.82
N ARG A 71 -21.63 5.11 -8.06
CA ARG A 71 -22.10 4.61 -6.76
C ARG A 71 -21.84 5.62 -5.64
N SER A 72 -22.69 5.57 -4.61
CA SER A 72 -22.57 6.35 -3.37
C SER A 72 -22.75 5.42 -2.17
N PRO A 73 -21.81 5.34 -1.21
CA PRO A 73 -20.51 6.03 -1.19
C PRO A 73 -19.60 5.68 -2.37
N ARG A 74 -18.71 6.61 -2.75
CA ARG A 74 -17.82 6.45 -3.91
C ARG A 74 -16.84 5.29 -3.68
N TYR A 75 -16.70 4.42 -4.66
CA TYR A 75 -15.60 3.44 -4.71
C TYR A 75 -14.33 4.07 -5.27
N ASN A 76 -13.18 3.67 -4.75
CA ASN A 76 -11.89 3.96 -5.36
C ASN A 76 -11.55 2.96 -6.48
N THR A 77 -12.19 1.80 -6.49
CA THR A 77 -11.86 0.72 -7.44
C THR A 77 -13.05 0.33 -8.32
N ASP A 78 -12.78 0.16 -9.61
CA ASP A 78 -13.57 -0.64 -10.57
C ASP A 78 -12.66 -1.07 -11.73
N ILE A 79 -13.14 -2.02 -12.55
CA ILE A 79 -12.32 -2.60 -13.62
C ILE A 79 -11.87 -1.54 -14.61
N LYS A 80 -12.77 -0.66 -15.08
CA LYS A 80 -12.39 0.40 -16.02
C LYS A 80 -11.29 1.30 -15.45
N ARG A 81 -11.38 1.68 -14.17
CA ARG A 81 -10.37 2.52 -13.53
C ARG A 81 -9.05 1.81 -13.33
N LEU A 82 -9.05 0.53 -12.94
CA LEU A 82 -7.83 -0.29 -12.84
C LEU A 82 -7.09 -0.30 -14.19
N ARG A 83 -7.84 -0.47 -15.29
CA ARG A 83 -7.28 -0.42 -16.65
C ARG A 83 -6.71 0.95 -17.01
N ARG A 84 -7.42 2.04 -16.71
CA ARG A 84 -6.94 3.41 -16.96
C ARG A 84 -5.68 3.74 -16.15
N GLY A 85 -5.61 3.25 -14.91
CA GLY A 85 -4.43 3.39 -14.05
C GLY A 85 -3.27 2.48 -14.41
N MET A 86 -3.45 1.58 -15.39
CA MET A 86 -2.46 0.60 -15.83
C MET A 86 -2.00 -0.33 -14.71
N VAL A 87 -2.90 -0.67 -13.79
CA VAL A 87 -2.63 -1.65 -12.73
C VAL A 87 -2.35 -3.00 -13.38
N GLY A 88 -1.19 -3.60 -13.08
CA GLY A 88 -0.77 -4.90 -13.59
C GLY A 88 -0.89 -6.02 -12.55
N GLY A 89 -0.94 -5.67 -11.27
CA GLY A 89 -1.23 -6.59 -10.18
C GLY A 89 -1.77 -5.87 -8.95
N GLN A 90 -2.46 -6.61 -8.10
CA GLN A 90 -3.05 -6.10 -6.87
C GLN A 90 -3.03 -7.19 -5.81
N PHE A 91 -2.56 -6.85 -4.62
CA PHE A 91 -2.90 -7.59 -3.42
C PHE A 91 -4.26 -7.12 -2.92
N TRP A 92 -5.27 -7.97 -3.07
CA TRP A 92 -6.60 -7.74 -2.53
C TRP A 92 -6.59 -8.09 -1.05
N SER A 93 -6.87 -7.10 -0.21
CA SER A 93 -7.00 -7.31 1.22
C SER A 93 -8.22 -8.18 1.51
N VAL A 94 -8.04 -9.18 2.36
CA VAL A 94 -9.14 -9.96 2.96
C VAL A 94 -9.29 -9.58 4.43
N TRP A 95 -9.19 -8.29 4.71
CA TRP A 95 -9.41 -7.70 6.02
C TRP A 95 -10.78 -8.07 6.58
N VAL A 96 -10.81 -8.19 7.91
CA VAL A 96 -12.01 -8.29 8.72
C VAL A 96 -11.80 -7.47 9.99
N SER A 97 -12.90 -7.06 10.64
CA SER A 97 -12.79 -6.22 11.84
C SER A 97 -12.00 -6.92 12.96
N PRO A 98 -10.98 -6.26 13.56
CA PRO A 98 -10.18 -6.83 14.63
C PRO A 98 -10.95 -6.94 15.96
N THR A 99 -12.14 -6.32 16.07
CA THR A 99 -12.97 -6.38 17.28
C THR A 99 -13.85 -7.63 17.33
N LEU A 100 -13.93 -8.39 16.24
CA LEU A 100 -14.70 -9.63 16.21
C LEU A 100 -13.99 -10.73 17.01
N PRO A 101 -14.74 -11.69 17.60
CA PRO A 101 -14.16 -12.91 18.14
C PRO A 101 -13.32 -13.66 17.10
N GLY A 102 -12.22 -14.30 17.52
CA GLY A 102 -11.25 -14.91 16.60
C GLY A 102 -11.87 -15.92 15.62
N LYS A 103 -12.81 -16.77 16.06
CA LYS A 103 -13.52 -17.69 15.17
C LYS A 103 -14.37 -16.99 14.11
N GLU A 104 -15.00 -15.87 14.45
CA GLU A 104 -15.78 -15.08 13.49
C GLU A 104 -14.85 -14.37 12.49
N GLN A 105 -13.67 -13.90 12.95
CA GLN A 105 -12.64 -13.41 12.04
C GLN A 105 -12.22 -14.50 11.05
N VAL A 106 -12.07 -15.75 11.51
CA VAL A 106 -11.70 -16.87 10.63
C VAL A 106 -12.74 -17.12 9.54
N GLU A 107 -14.01 -17.18 9.93
CA GLU A 107 -15.14 -17.38 9.02
C GLU A 107 -15.23 -16.26 7.97
N GLN A 108 -15.21 -15.00 8.41
CA GLN A 108 -15.27 -13.86 7.50
C GLN A 108 -14.06 -13.77 6.57
N THR A 109 -12.87 -14.17 7.04
CA THR A 109 -11.68 -14.22 6.19
C THR A 109 -11.86 -15.24 5.06
N LEU A 110 -12.49 -16.39 5.33
CA LEU A 110 -12.79 -17.39 4.30
C LEU A 110 -13.78 -16.85 3.27
N GLU A 111 -14.80 -16.10 3.71
CA GLU A 111 -15.75 -15.43 2.80
C GLU A 111 -15.07 -14.38 1.92
N GLN A 112 -14.17 -13.57 2.50
CA GLN A 112 -13.40 -12.55 1.76
C GLN A 112 -12.47 -13.20 0.73
N ILE A 113 -11.79 -14.29 1.09
CA ILE A 113 -10.97 -15.09 0.16
C ILE A 113 -11.83 -15.62 -1.00
N ASP A 114 -13.01 -16.15 -0.69
CA ASP A 114 -13.95 -16.66 -1.70
C ASP A 114 -14.48 -15.53 -2.60
N LEU A 115 -14.76 -14.36 -2.04
CA LEU A 115 -15.18 -13.19 -2.81
C LEU A 115 -14.11 -12.78 -3.84
N VAL A 116 -12.84 -12.64 -3.43
CA VAL A 116 -11.74 -12.30 -4.35
C VAL A 116 -11.64 -13.31 -5.49
N LYS A 117 -11.70 -14.61 -5.17
CA LYS A 117 -11.68 -15.70 -6.16
C LYS A 117 -12.88 -15.66 -7.09
N SER A 118 -14.06 -15.39 -6.55
CA SER A 118 -15.31 -15.28 -7.31
C SER A 118 -15.30 -14.09 -8.25
N ILE A 119 -14.74 -12.94 -7.85
CA ILE A 119 -14.53 -11.79 -8.74
C ILE A 119 -13.64 -12.19 -9.90
N ALA A 120 -12.47 -12.80 -9.63
CA ALA A 120 -11.57 -13.22 -10.70
C ALA A 120 -12.20 -14.26 -11.65
N ALA A 121 -13.05 -15.15 -11.13
CA ALA A 121 -13.78 -16.13 -11.94
C ALA A 121 -14.89 -15.49 -12.79
N ARG A 122 -15.54 -14.42 -12.32
CA ARG A 122 -16.57 -13.68 -13.08
C ARG A 122 -15.98 -12.82 -14.19
N TYR A 123 -14.74 -12.36 -14.03
CA TYR A 123 -14.04 -11.48 -14.97
C TYR A 123 -12.69 -12.08 -15.41
N PRO A 124 -12.69 -13.26 -16.08
CA PRO A 124 -11.47 -14.00 -16.39
C PRO A 124 -10.60 -13.33 -17.47
N ASP A 125 -11.18 -12.44 -18.27
CA ASP A 125 -10.47 -11.60 -19.24
C ASP A 125 -9.75 -10.42 -18.58
N ASP A 126 -10.16 -10.07 -17.35
CA ASP A 126 -9.59 -8.97 -16.58
C ASP A 126 -8.60 -9.42 -15.51
N PHE A 127 -8.90 -10.50 -14.81
CA PHE A 127 -8.14 -10.94 -13.66
C PHE A 127 -7.56 -12.35 -13.84
N ALA A 128 -6.42 -12.57 -13.21
CA ALA A 128 -5.85 -13.89 -13.03
C ALA A 128 -5.48 -14.07 -11.55
N MET A 129 -6.04 -15.09 -10.89
CA MET A 129 -5.57 -15.45 -9.55
C MET A 129 -4.15 -16.00 -9.63
N VAL A 130 -3.26 -15.42 -8.84
CA VAL A 130 -1.84 -15.81 -8.82
C VAL A 130 -1.29 -15.83 -7.41
N ARG A 131 -0.17 -16.54 -7.22
CA ARG A 131 0.50 -16.64 -5.92
C ARG A 131 2.01 -16.39 -5.95
N THR A 132 2.62 -16.46 -7.14
CA THR A 132 4.07 -16.36 -7.33
C THR A 132 4.44 -15.16 -8.21
N ALA A 133 5.69 -14.72 -8.12
CA ALA A 133 6.18 -13.64 -8.97
C ALA A 133 6.13 -13.99 -10.46
N ASP A 134 6.41 -15.25 -10.81
CA ASP A 134 6.33 -15.73 -12.19
C ASP A 134 4.91 -15.74 -12.71
N ASP A 135 3.93 -16.11 -11.87
CA ASP A 135 2.52 -16.08 -12.23
C ASP A 135 2.05 -14.64 -12.48
N VAL A 136 2.50 -13.67 -11.65
CA VAL A 136 2.22 -12.24 -11.85
C VAL A 136 2.71 -11.78 -13.22
N ARG A 137 3.96 -12.11 -13.59
CA ARG A 137 4.51 -11.75 -14.90
C ARG A 137 3.73 -12.37 -16.05
N ARG A 138 3.31 -13.64 -15.92
CA ARG A 138 2.49 -14.31 -16.94
C ARG A 138 1.10 -13.69 -17.08
N ALA A 139 0.46 -13.31 -15.97
CA ALA A 139 -0.82 -12.61 -15.98
C ALA A 139 -0.70 -11.26 -16.69
N HIS A 140 0.29 -10.44 -16.31
CA HIS A 140 0.55 -9.14 -16.91
C HIS A 140 0.85 -9.25 -18.42
N ALA A 141 1.70 -10.20 -18.82
CA ALA A 141 2.01 -10.45 -20.23
C ALA A 141 0.79 -10.88 -21.06
N SER A 142 -0.21 -11.51 -20.43
CA SER A 142 -1.49 -11.84 -21.06
C SER A 142 -2.48 -10.68 -21.09
N GLY A 143 -2.09 -9.50 -20.59
CA GLY A 143 -2.97 -8.33 -20.48
C GLY A 143 -3.99 -8.42 -19.34
N ARG A 144 -3.79 -9.33 -18.37
CA ARG A 144 -4.66 -9.49 -17.20
C ARG A 144 -4.00 -8.91 -15.95
N ILE A 145 -4.82 -8.42 -15.04
CA ILE A 145 -4.40 -7.96 -13.72
C ILE A 145 -4.14 -9.19 -12.85
N ALA A 146 -2.92 -9.28 -12.33
CA ALA A 146 -2.53 -10.33 -11.40
C ALA A 146 -3.19 -10.10 -10.03
N SER A 147 -4.15 -10.95 -9.65
CA SER A 147 -4.89 -10.88 -8.39
C SER A 147 -4.24 -11.77 -7.33
N LEU A 148 -3.67 -11.15 -6.31
CA LEU A 148 -3.11 -11.78 -5.12
C LEU A 148 -4.03 -11.53 -3.92
N ILE A 149 -3.86 -12.31 -2.85
CA ILE A 149 -4.63 -12.17 -1.61
C ILE A 149 -3.70 -11.79 -0.46
N GLY A 150 -4.14 -10.85 0.37
CA GLY A 150 -3.43 -10.41 1.57
C GLY A 150 -4.28 -10.51 2.83
N VAL A 151 -3.85 -11.28 3.84
CA VAL A 151 -4.57 -11.38 5.11
C VAL A 151 -4.12 -10.25 6.02
N GLU A 152 -5.03 -9.39 6.48
CA GLU A 152 -4.69 -8.15 7.17
C GLU A 152 -5.02 -8.19 8.67
N GLY A 153 -4.28 -9.04 9.39
CA GLY A 153 -4.33 -9.05 10.84
C GLY A 153 -4.14 -10.45 11.41
N GLY A 154 -3.24 -10.56 12.39
CA GLY A 154 -2.97 -11.82 13.08
C GLY A 154 -4.15 -12.38 13.88
N GLY A 155 -5.16 -11.57 14.20
CA GLY A 155 -6.41 -12.06 14.80
C GLY A 155 -7.13 -13.07 13.93
N GLN A 156 -6.99 -12.95 12.59
CA GLN A 156 -7.65 -13.79 11.59
C GLN A 156 -7.18 -15.25 11.62
N ILE A 157 -6.09 -15.59 12.31
CA ILE A 157 -5.66 -16.99 12.46
C ILE A 157 -6.14 -17.64 13.77
N ASP A 158 -6.82 -16.90 14.65
CA ASP A 158 -7.34 -17.37 15.94
C ASP A 158 -6.31 -18.19 16.75
N ASN A 159 -5.07 -17.68 16.83
CA ASN A 159 -3.93 -18.34 17.49
C ASN A 159 -3.62 -19.77 16.98
N ASN A 160 -3.94 -20.05 15.71
CA ASN A 160 -3.89 -21.40 15.15
C ASN A 160 -3.12 -21.46 13.83
N LEU A 161 -1.92 -22.05 13.86
CA LEU A 161 -1.10 -22.23 12.66
C LEU A 161 -1.75 -23.11 11.59
N SER A 162 -2.71 -23.98 11.94
CA SER A 162 -3.46 -24.74 10.93
C SER A 162 -4.38 -23.85 10.12
N VAL A 163 -4.96 -22.82 10.72
CA VAL A 163 -5.75 -21.80 10.00
C VAL A 163 -4.85 -21.03 9.03
N LEU A 164 -3.68 -20.58 9.50
CA LEU A 164 -2.69 -19.94 8.63
C LEU A 164 -2.32 -20.80 7.41
N ARG A 165 -2.03 -22.09 7.64
CA ARG A 165 -1.74 -23.03 6.54
C ARG A 165 -2.90 -23.20 5.58
N SER A 166 -4.14 -23.19 6.07
CA SER A 166 -5.33 -23.25 5.22
C SER A 166 -5.46 -21.99 4.34
N TYR A 167 -5.21 -20.80 4.87
CA TYR A 167 -5.19 -19.57 4.06
C TYR A 167 -4.10 -19.60 2.99
N ALA A 168 -2.90 -20.08 3.33
CA ALA A 168 -1.84 -20.27 2.34
C ALA A 168 -2.28 -21.20 1.21
N ALA A 169 -2.90 -22.34 1.55
CA ALA A 169 -3.43 -23.29 0.57
C ALA A 169 -4.57 -22.71 -0.28
N LEU A 170 -5.33 -21.76 0.26
CA LEU A 170 -6.37 -21.03 -0.46
C LEU A 170 -5.82 -19.89 -1.34
N GLY A 171 -4.52 -19.59 -1.28
CA GLY A 171 -3.86 -18.61 -2.14
C GLY A 171 -3.45 -17.31 -1.45
N ALA A 172 -3.53 -17.21 -0.12
CA ALA A 172 -3.06 -16.03 0.60
C ALA A 172 -1.53 -15.84 0.46
N GLY A 173 -1.12 -14.64 0.03
CA GLY A 173 0.23 -14.20 -0.30
C GLY A 173 1.02 -13.61 0.86
N TYR A 174 0.36 -12.93 1.79
CA TYR A 174 0.96 -12.36 2.99
C TYR A 174 0.03 -12.46 4.20
N LEU A 175 0.60 -12.24 5.40
CA LEU A 175 -0.14 -11.95 6.63
C LEU A 175 0.44 -10.68 7.28
N THR A 176 -0.40 -9.67 7.51
CA THR A 176 -0.11 -8.54 8.40
C THR A 176 -0.22 -9.02 9.84
N LEU A 177 0.84 -8.86 10.65
CA LEU A 177 0.88 -9.54 11.96
C LEU A 177 -0.14 -8.98 12.97
N THR A 178 -0.55 -7.72 12.82
CA THR A 178 -1.67 -7.11 13.56
C THR A 178 -2.50 -6.25 12.61
N HIS A 179 -3.69 -5.85 13.02
CA HIS A 179 -4.36 -4.66 12.50
C HIS A 179 -4.24 -3.56 13.58
N SER A 180 -5.31 -2.83 13.86
CA SER A 180 -5.34 -1.70 14.80
C SER A 180 -5.31 -2.06 16.29
N LEU A 181 -5.41 -3.35 16.67
CA LEU A 181 -5.42 -3.82 18.05
C LEU A 181 -4.23 -4.73 18.37
N THR A 182 -3.72 -4.63 19.60
CA THR A 182 -2.74 -5.55 20.16
C THR A 182 -3.43 -6.88 20.50
N ILE A 183 -2.99 -7.95 19.83
CA ILE A 183 -3.49 -9.32 19.98
C ILE A 183 -2.60 -10.15 20.92
N GLU A 184 -2.98 -11.41 21.18
CA GLU A 184 -2.30 -12.28 22.16
C GLU A 184 -0.81 -12.55 21.89
N TRP A 185 -0.32 -12.27 20.68
CA TRP A 185 1.06 -12.58 20.29
C TRP A 185 1.82 -11.48 19.55
N ALA A 186 1.20 -10.32 19.32
CA ALA A 186 1.83 -9.19 18.65
C ALA A 186 1.20 -7.85 19.07
N ASP A 187 2.06 -6.86 19.32
CA ASP A 187 1.66 -5.49 19.64
C ASP A 187 1.39 -4.66 18.37
N SER A 188 0.25 -3.96 18.33
CA SER A 188 -0.11 -3.01 17.27
C SER A 188 0.50 -1.63 17.52
N ALA A 189 0.76 -0.87 16.46
CA ALA A 189 1.22 0.51 16.51
C ALA A 189 0.18 1.47 17.11
N THR A 190 -1.11 1.13 17.01
CA THR A 190 -2.23 2.01 17.37
C THR A 190 -2.97 1.55 18.63
N ASP A 191 -2.40 0.63 19.38
CA ASP A 191 -2.93 0.16 20.66
C ASP A 191 -1.81 0.18 21.73
N ASN A 192 -2.21 0.06 22.99
CA ASN A 192 -1.26 -0.04 24.08
C ASN A 192 -0.45 -1.35 23.96
N PRO A 193 0.89 -1.29 24.16
CA PRO A 193 1.73 -2.47 24.10
C PRO A 193 1.42 -3.41 25.27
N LYS A 194 1.43 -4.72 25.01
CA LYS A 194 1.29 -5.78 26.03
C LYS A 194 2.53 -6.66 26.11
N HIS A 195 3.24 -6.86 24.99
CA HIS A 195 4.29 -7.87 24.87
C HIS A 195 5.69 -7.27 24.73
N GLY A 196 5.77 -6.00 24.35
CA GLY A 196 7.03 -5.37 23.95
C GLY A 196 7.49 -5.79 22.56
N GLY A 197 6.57 -6.14 21.67
CA GLY A 197 6.85 -6.63 20.32
C GLY A 197 6.10 -7.92 19.98
N LEU A 198 6.84 -8.99 19.69
CA LEU A 198 6.29 -10.33 19.43
C LEU A 198 6.52 -11.27 20.61
N THR A 199 5.54 -12.15 20.88
CA THR A 199 5.74 -13.26 21.81
C THR A 199 6.47 -14.43 21.14
N GLU A 200 6.79 -15.49 21.89
CA GLU A 200 7.33 -16.73 21.31
C GLU A 200 6.41 -17.33 20.24
N PHE A 201 5.08 -17.26 20.45
CA PHE A 201 4.12 -17.67 19.42
C PHE A 201 4.18 -16.77 18.18
N GLY A 202 4.34 -15.45 18.36
CA GLY A 202 4.56 -14.52 17.25
C GLY A 202 5.80 -14.85 16.43
N HIS A 203 6.91 -15.23 17.08
CA HIS A 203 8.10 -15.73 16.38
C HIS A 203 7.82 -17.02 15.58
N MET A 204 7.04 -17.95 16.13
CA MET A 204 6.63 -19.16 15.39
C MET A 204 5.76 -18.83 14.17
N VAL A 205 4.86 -17.84 14.27
CA VAL A 205 4.05 -17.36 13.14
C VAL A 205 4.96 -16.82 12.03
N VAL A 206 5.95 -15.97 12.35
CA VAL A 206 6.93 -15.44 11.39
C VAL A 206 7.68 -16.57 10.67
N LEU A 207 8.15 -17.58 11.41
CA LEU A 207 8.87 -18.71 10.82
C LEU A 207 7.95 -19.60 9.96
N GLU A 208 6.68 -19.79 10.35
CA GLU A 208 5.71 -20.53 9.55
C GLU A 208 5.37 -19.79 8.25
N LEU A 209 5.27 -18.46 8.27
CA LEU A 209 5.12 -17.65 7.06
C LEU A 209 6.30 -17.87 6.09
N ASN A 210 7.55 -17.87 6.60
CA ASN A 210 8.72 -18.19 5.78
C ASN A 210 8.65 -19.61 5.18
N ARG A 211 8.23 -20.61 5.98
CA ARG A 211 8.07 -22.00 5.53
C ARG A 211 6.95 -22.16 4.48
N LEU A 212 5.94 -21.29 4.50
CA LEU A 212 4.85 -21.26 3.54
C LEU A 212 5.16 -20.44 2.29
N GLY A 213 6.23 -19.63 2.29
CA GLY A 213 6.44 -18.59 1.28
C GLY A 213 5.32 -17.55 1.28
N MET A 214 4.71 -17.31 2.44
CA MET A 214 3.87 -16.14 2.69
C MET A 214 4.76 -15.00 3.16
N LEU A 215 4.54 -13.79 2.64
CA LEU A 215 5.28 -12.62 3.10
C LEU A 215 4.85 -12.26 4.52
N VAL A 216 5.84 -11.90 5.34
CA VAL A 216 5.63 -11.28 6.64
C VAL A 216 5.36 -9.81 6.39
N ASP A 217 4.12 -9.36 6.61
CA ASP A 217 3.75 -7.96 6.47
C ASP A 217 3.77 -7.24 7.83
N LEU A 218 4.51 -6.13 7.86
CA LEU A 218 4.80 -5.31 9.04
C LEU A 218 4.08 -3.96 9.01
N SER A 219 3.12 -3.77 8.10
CA SER A 219 2.12 -2.71 8.31
C SER A 219 1.36 -2.94 9.62
N HIS A 220 0.84 -1.88 10.22
CA HIS A 220 0.08 -1.86 11.49
C HIS A 220 0.82 -2.24 12.78
N VAL A 221 1.87 -3.04 12.73
CA VAL A 221 2.54 -3.52 13.95
C VAL A 221 3.31 -2.41 14.65
N SER A 222 3.49 -2.54 15.96
CA SER A 222 4.36 -1.65 16.74
C SER A 222 5.81 -1.69 16.25
N GLU A 223 6.58 -0.62 16.46
CA GLU A 223 8.00 -0.59 16.08
C GLU A 223 8.82 -1.69 16.76
N ALA A 224 8.45 -2.11 17.98
CA ALA A 224 9.08 -3.24 18.65
C ALA A 224 8.82 -4.56 17.90
N ALA A 225 7.56 -4.81 17.50
CA ALA A 225 7.21 -5.98 16.69
C ALA A 225 7.87 -5.97 15.31
N MET A 226 8.05 -4.79 14.67
CA MET A 226 8.83 -4.68 13.44
C MET A 226 10.25 -5.22 13.63
N ARG A 227 10.91 -4.83 14.72
CA ARG A 227 12.30 -5.22 15.03
C ARG A 227 12.42 -6.71 15.33
N ASP A 228 11.50 -7.25 16.11
CA ASP A 228 11.48 -8.69 16.43
C ASP A 228 11.27 -9.54 15.18
N ALA A 229 10.30 -9.17 14.33
CA ALA A 229 10.05 -9.87 13.07
C ALA A 229 11.27 -9.83 12.15
N LEU A 230 11.92 -8.67 12.01
CA LEU A 230 13.14 -8.49 11.22
C LEU A 230 14.34 -9.27 11.78
N ALA A 231 14.40 -9.49 13.09
CA ALA A 231 15.45 -10.28 13.72
C ALA A 231 15.27 -11.80 13.50
N VAL A 232 14.02 -12.28 13.40
CA VAL A 232 13.71 -13.72 13.33
C VAL A 232 13.50 -14.23 11.91
N THR A 233 12.90 -13.41 11.03
CA THR A 233 12.54 -13.81 9.66
C THR A 233 13.74 -14.33 8.87
N LYS A 234 13.48 -15.31 8.01
CA LYS A 234 14.43 -15.90 7.05
C LYS A 234 14.26 -15.36 5.63
N ALA A 235 13.15 -14.68 5.37
CA ALA A 235 12.83 -14.10 4.06
C ALA A 235 12.72 -12.56 4.16
N PRO A 236 12.83 -11.86 3.02
CA PRO A 236 12.47 -10.45 2.92
C PRO A 236 11.04 -10.18 3.42
N VAL A 237 10.88 -9.11 4.21
CA VAL A 237 9.59 -8.65 4.71
C VAL A 237 8.94 -7.65 3.76
N MET A 238 7.65 -7.41 3.99
CA MET A 238 6.85 -6.40 3.31
C MET A 238 6.30 -5.42 4.35
N PHE A 239 6.12 -4.17 3.97
CA PHE A 239 5.12 -3.30 4.56
C PHE A 239 4.14 -2.99 3.44
N SER A 240 2.97 -3.63 3.45
CA SER A 240 1.99 -3.58 2.37
C SER A 240 1.39 -2.20 2.13
N HIS A 241 1.27 -1.37 3.16
CA HIS A 241 0.75 0.01 3.10
C HIS A 241 1.22 0.81 4.33
N SER A 242 2.47 1.30 4.31
CA SER A 242 3.02 2.17 5.36
C SER A 242 3.94 3.24 4.78
N SER A 243 4.00 4.42 5.41
CA SER A 243 4.76 5.58 4.92
C SER A 243 5.93 5.92 5.84
N ALA A 244 6.63 7.03 5.57
CA ALA A 244 7.85 7.42 6.30
C ALA A 244 7.57 8.23 7.57
N ARG A 245 8.03 7.74 8.73
CA ARG A 245 7.74 8.37 10.04
C ARG A 245 8.48 9.70 10.26
N ALA A 246 9.58 9.90 9.55
CA ALA A 246 10.34 11.14 9.61
C ALA A 246 9.64 12.33 8.92
N ILE A 247 8.65 12.07 8.05
CA ILE A 247 7.86 13.11 7.39
C ILE A 247 6.59 13.39 8.18
N ASP A 248 5.87 12.33 8.57
CA ASP A 248 4.72 12.40 9.47
C ASP A 248 4.91 11.42 10.62
N ASP A 249 5.05 11.96 11.85
CA ASP A 249 5.30 11.17 13.07
C ASP A 249 4.01 10.51 13.57
N HIS A 250 3.51 9.57 12.77
CA HIS A 250 2.44 8.67 13.08
C HIS A 250 2.99 7.26 13.37
N PRO A 251 2.49 6.53 14.38
CA PRO A 251 3.01 5.19 14.71
C PRO A 251 2.77 4.15 13.61
N ARG A 252 1.81 4.38 12.69
CA ARG A 252 1.64 3.56 11.47
C ARG A 252 2.79 3.69 10.47
N ASN A 253 3.61 4.73 10.58
CA ASN A 253 4.72 4.96 9.66
C ASN A 253 6.03 4.32 10.16
N VAL A 254 6.90 4.01 9.21
CA VAL A 254 8.17 3.29 9.44
C VAL A 254 9.27 4.29 9.82
N SER A 255 9.95 4.05 10.94
CA SER A 255 11.06 4.87 11.39
C SER A 255 12.32 4.65 10.54
N ASP A 256 13.18 5.67 10.42
CA ASP A 256 14.46 5.54 9.69
C ASP A 256 15.35 4.41 10.23
N ALA A 257 15.22 4.09 11.52
CA ALA A 257 15.92 2.97 12.12
C ALA A 257 15.43 1.63 11.56
N VAL A 258 14.11 1.45 11.38
CA VAL A 258 13.54 0.25 10.77
C VAL A 258 13.78 0.24 9.25
N LEU A 259 13.71 1.37 8.55
CA LEU A 259 14.03 1.45 7.12
C LEU A 259 15.45 0.93 6.80
N LYS A 260 16.42 1.19 7.67
CA LYS A 260 17.79 0.63 7.54
C LYS A 260 17.81 -0.89 7.73
N LEU A 261 16.99 -1.43 8.62
CA LEU A 261 16.84 -2.87 8.80
C LEU A 261 16.15 -3.52 7.60
N VAL A 262 15.14 -2.87 7.00
CA VAL A 262 14.48 -3.33 5.76
C VAL A 262 15.49 -3.46 4.62
N ARG A 263 16.38 -2.48 4.46
CA ARG A 263 17.49 -2.56 3.50
C ARG A 263 18.37 -3.79 3.73
N GLN A 264 18.76 -4.05 4.99
CA GLN A 264 19.61 -5.20 5.34
C GLN A 264 18.90 -6.54 5.12
N ASN A 265 17.61 -6.61 5.43
CA ASN A 265 16.77 -7.78 5.24
C ASN A 265 16.45 -8.06 3.75
N GLY A 266 16.48 -7.02 2.91
CA GLY A 266 16.07 -7.13 1.51
C GLY A 266 14.58 -6.89 1.28
N GLY A 267 13.84 -6.40 2.28
CA GLY A 267 12.39 -6.18 2.21
C GLY A 267 11.97 -4.99 1.33
N VAL A 268 10.70 -4.63 1.39
CA VAL A 268 10.12 -3.47 0.68
C VAL A 268 9.09 -2.75 1.56
N VAL A 269 9.07 -1.42 1.49
CA VAL A 269 8.02 -0.57 2.09
C VAL A 269 7.14 -0.01 0.98
N MET A 270 5.86 -0.36 0.98
CA MET A 270 4.89 0.08 -0.01
C MET A 270 4.10 1.27 0.54
N VAL A 271 4.27 2.44 -0.08
CA VAL A 271 3.83 3.72 0.48
C VAL A 271 2.31 3.85 0.45
N ASN A 272 1.74 4.20 1.61
CA ASN A 272 0.30 4.40 1.85
C ASN A 272 -0.18 5.77 1.33
N TYR A 273 -1.48 5.93 1.03
CA TYR A 273 -2.09 7.22 0.67
C TYR A 273 -3.02 7.82 1.75
N ALA A 274 -3.29 7.12 2.85
CA ALA A 274 -4.11 7.59 3.96
C ALA A 274 -3.63 8.97 4.48
N PRO A 275 -4.44 10.04 4.35
CA PRO A 275 -3.98 11.40 4.62
C PRO A 275 -3.37 11.64 6.01
N ALA A 276 -3.89 10.95 7.04
CA ALA A 276 -3.39 11.05 8.41
C ALA A 276 -2.03 10.37 8.64
N TYR A 277 -1.52 9.63 7.66
CA TYR A 277 -0.19 9.02 7.67
C TYR A 277 0.76 9.73 6.68
N ILE A 278 0.25 10.70 5.91
CA ILE A 278 1.00 11.42 4.87
C ILE A 278 1.30 12.86 5.28
N SER A 279 0.40 13.49 6.03
CA SER A 279 0.52 14.92 6.33
C SER A 279 0.35 15.16 7.82
N ASP A 280 1.40 15.70 8.47
CA ASP A 280 1.35 16.10 9.89
C ASP A 280 0.21 17.07 10.17
N ALA A 281 -0.08 17.97 9.23
CA ALA A 281 -1.20 18.89 9.33
C ALA A 281 -2.54 18.13 9.37
N TYR A 282 -2.75 17.18 8.45
CA TYR A 282 -3.96 16.37 8.43
C TYR A 282 -4.06 15.47 9.66
N ARG A 283 -2.96 14.84 10.09
CA ARG A 283 -2.91 14.00 11.28
C ARG A 283 -3.34 14.75 12.54
N ARG A 284 -2.82 15.96 12.75
CA ARG A 284 -3.21 16.83 13.88
C ARG A 284 -4.69 17.21 13.79
N TRP A 285 -5.14 17.63 12.60
CA TRP A 285 -6.55 17.93 12.39
C TRP A 285 -7.45 16.73 12.67
N SER A 286 -7.06 15.52 12.24
CA SER A 286 -7.79 14.29 12.49
C SER A 286 -7.87 13.97 13.99
N ALA A 287 -6.79 14.22 14.74
CA ALA A 287 -6.78 14.08 16.19
C ALA A 287 -7.72 15.09 16.87
N ASP A 288 -7.71 16.35 16.43
CA ASP A 288 -8.62 17.39 16.92
C ASP A 288 -10.09 17.06 16.60
N ALA A 289 -10.35 16.53 15.39
CA ALA A 289 -11.67 16.09 14.96
C ALA A 289 -12.18 14.91 15.78
N ALA A 290 -11.31 13.93 16.08
CA ALA A 290 -11.64 12.82 16.96
C ALA A 290 -11.95 13.31 18.39
N ALA A 291 -11.11 14.19 18.94
CA ALA A 291 -11.31 14.78 20.26
C ALA A 291 -12.61 15.60 20.34
N GLU A 292 -12.93 16.35 19.29
CA GLU A 292 -14.22 17.05 19.19
C GLU A 292 -15.39 16.08 19.14
N ARG A 293 -15.34 15.05 18.28
CA ARG A 293 -16.40 14.04 18.19
C ARG A 293 -16.67 13.40 19.55
N THR A 294 -15.63 12.99 20.26
CA THR A 294 -15.72 12.46 21.63
C THR A 294 -16.29 13.48 22.59
N ARG A 295 -15.86 14.75 22.54
CA ARG A 295 -16.40 15.84 23.37
C ARG A 295 -17.89 16.07 23.15
N ARG A 296 -18.40 15.83 21.93
CA ARG A 296 -19.84 15.91 21.64
C ARG A 296 -20.60 14.76 22.28
N ASN A 297 -20.22 13.52 21.97
CA ASN A 297 -20.98 12.34 22.41
C ASN A 297 -20.13 11.06 22.41
N SER A 298 -19.81 10.52 23.60
CA SER A 298 -18.95 9.33 23.75
C SER A 298 -19.47 8.32 24.80
N PRO A 299 -20.69 7.77 24.68
CA PRO A 299 -21.20 6.79 25.62
C PRO A 299 -20.28 5.54 25.73
N PRO A 300 -20.10 4.92 26.92
CA PRO A 300 -20.77 5.22 28.19
C PRO A 300 -20.13 6.38 28.99
N PHE A 301 -19.14 7.06 28.42
CA PHE A 301 -18.51 8.24 29.02
C PHE A 301 -19.33 9.51 28.74
N ASP A 302 -18.81 10.65 29.22
CA ASP A 302 -19.46 11.94 29.11
C ASP A 302 -19.43 12.54 27.68
N GLY A 303 -20.21 13.60 27.49
CA GLY A 303 -20.22 14.43 26.28
C GLY A 303 -21.12 15.65 26.49
N LEU A 304 -20.83 16.76 25.81
CA LEU A 304 -21.63 17.99 25.89
C LEU A 304 -23.07 17.79 25.38
N ASP A 305 -23.25 16.85 24.46
CA ASP A 305 -24.52 16.49 23.85
C ASP A 305 -24.87 15.01 24.15
N ILE A 306 -24.46 14.48 25.32
CA ILE A 306 -24.70 13.08 25.71
C ILE A 306 -26.19 12.72 25.66
N GLY A 307 -26.50 11.55 25.09
CA GLY A 307 -27.87 11.09 24.88
C GLY A 307 -28.64 11.85 23.78
N GLN A 308 -28.00 12.78 23.07
CA GLN A 308 -28.57 13.58 21.99
C GLN A 308 -27.76 13.42 20.69
N PRO A 309 -27.77 12.23 20.04
CA PRO A 309 -26.89 11.92 18.91
C PRO A 309 -27.07 12.84 17.70
N GLU A 310 -28.30 13.27 17.40
CA GLU A 310 -28.58 14.19 16.29
C GLU A 310 -27.97 15.59 16.53
N ARG A 311 -28.10 16.10 17.77
CA ARG A 311 -27.50 17.38 18.18
C ARG A 311 -25.98 17.30 18.15
N ALA A 312 -25.41 16.19 18.65
CA ALA A 312 -23.98 15.93 18.59
C ALA A 312 -23.46 15.95 17.14
N ALA A 313 -24.17 15.28 16.22
CA ALA A 313 -23.83 15.27 14.80
C ALA A 313 -23.91 16.66 14.16
N ALA A 314 -24.96 17.43 14.44
CA ALA A 314 -25.12 18.80 13.92
C ALA A 314 -24.02 19.75 14.45
N ASN A 315 -23.67 19.65 15.74
CA ASN A 315 -22.61 20.44 16.35
C ASN A 315 -21.23 20.04 15.81
N PHE A 316 -20.98 18.75 15.63
CA PHE A 316 -19.74 18.26 15.01
C PHE A 316 -19.63 18.73 13.55
N ALA A 317 -20.71 18.68 12.77
CA ALA A 317 -20.74 19.21 11.41
C ALA A 317 -20.47 20.73 11.38
N THR A 318 -20.94 21.49 12.38
CA THR A 318 -20.60 22.91 12.54
C THR A 318 -19.11 23.09 12.82
N TRP A 319 -18.53 22.26 13.68
CA TRP A 319 -17.09 22.28 13.96
C TRP A 319 -16.26 21.97 12.70
N LEU A 320 -16.64 20.96 11.90
CA LEU A 320 -15.97 20.61 10.65
C LEU A 320 -15.98 21.76 9.62
N LYS A 321 -17.06 22.54 9.57
CA LYS A 321 -17.14 23.74 8.70
C LYS A 321 -16.19 24.85 9.17
N ALA A 322 -16.01 25.00 10.49
CA ALA A 322 -15.10 25.99 11.07
C ALA A 322 -13.63 25.54 11.04
N HIS A 323 -13.38 24.23 10.98
CA HIS A 323 -12.06 23.61 10.95
C HIS A 323 -11.98 22.69 9.73
N PRO A 324 -11.88 23.24 8.51
CA PRO A 324 -11.80 22.43 7.31
C PRO A 324 -10.55 21.53 7.34
N ALA A 325 -10.70 20.31 6.85
CA ALA A 325 -9.57 19.37 6.75
C ALA A 325 -8.46 19.97 5.87
N PRO A 326 -7.18 19.88 6.29
CA PRO A 326 -6.05 20.22 5.45
C PRO A 326 -6.09 19.42 4.14
N ARG A 327 -5.71 20.05 3.03
CA ARG A 327 -5.59 19.34 1.76
C ARG A 327 -4.27 18.57 1.73
N VAL A 328 -4.34 17.26 1.52
CA VAL A 328 -3.17 16.41 1.23
C VAL A 328 -3.07 16.19 -0.28
N THR A 329 -1.87 16.08 -0.82
CA THR A 329 -1.60 16.02 -2.26
C THR A 329 -0.73 14.82 -2.65
N LEU A 330 -0.79 14.42 -3.92
CA LEU A 330 0.12 13.40 -4.48
C LEU A 330 1.60 13.74 -4.28
N SER A 331 1.93 15.04 -4.22
CA SER A 331 3.30 15.52 -3.98
C SER A 331 3.80 15.12 -2.59
N GLU A 332 2.95 15.18 -1.56
CA GLU A 332 3.32 14.72 -0.22
C GLU A 332 3.54 13.21 -0.20
N VAL A 333 2.74 12.43 -0.92
CA VAL A 333 2.98 10.98 -1.11
C VAL A 333 4.35 10.73 -1.76
N ALA A 334 4.69 11.50 -2.81
CA ALA A 334 6.00 11.41 -3.45
C ALA A 334 7.15 11.79 -2.49
N ASP A 335 6.93 12.70 -1.51
CA ASP A 335 7.93 13.01 -0.48
C ASP A 335 8.26 11.78 0.38
N HIS A 336 7.25 10.96 0.74
CA HIS A 336 7.48 9.69 1.44
C HIS A 336 8.24 8.68 0.60
N ILE A 337 7.92 8.57 -0.69
CA ILE A 337 8.65 7.69 -1.63
C ILE A 337 10.12 8.11 -1.72
N ASP A 338 10.40 9.40 -1.92
CA ASP A 338 11.74 9.96 -1.96
C ASP A 338 12.53 9.68 -0.68
N HIS A 339 11.90 9.90 0.48
CA HIS A 339 12.54 9.69 1.76
C HIS A 339 12.87 8.22 2.02
N ILE A 340 11.93 7.30 1.74
CA ILE A 340 12.17 5.86 1.89
C ILE A 340 13.26 5.41 0.93
N ALA A 341 13.22 5.84 -0.33
CA ALA A 341 14.26 5.55 -1.31
C ALA A 341 15.65 6.06 -0.88
N ARG A 342 15.70 7.22 -0.22
CA ARG A 342 16.94 7.79 0.32
C ARG A 342 17.52 7.00 1.49
N ILE A 343 16.68 6.49 2.39
CA ILE A 343 17.12 5.80 3.61
C ILE A 343 17.31 4.30 3.38
N ALA A 344 16.31 3.63 2.82
CA ALA A 344 16.35 2.19 2.56
C ALA A 344 17.04 1.89 1.22
N GLY A 345 16.88 2.75 0.20
CA GLY A 345 17.35 2.52 -1.16
C GLY A 345 16.19 2.33 -2.14
N VAL A 346 16.38 2.70 -3.40
CA VAL A 346 15.37 2.59 -4.47
C VAL A 346 14.88 1.15 -4.71
N ASP A 347 15.61 0.14 -4.24
CA ASP A 347 15.25 -1.29 -4.34
C ASP A 347 14.28 -1.77 -3.25
N HIS A 348 13.87 -0.87 -2.35
CA HIS A 348 13.12 -1.17 -1.11
C HIS A 348 11.86 -0.32 -0.93
N VAL A 349 11.36 0.31 -1.99
CA VAL A 349 10.14 1.12 -1.97
C VAL A 349 9.15 0.64 -3.04
N GLY A 350 7.86 0.68 -2.71
CA GLY A 350 6.74 0.32 -3.59
C GLY A 350 5.51 1.20 -3.31
N ILE A 351 4.34 0.78 -3.78
CA ILE A 351 3.07 1.52 -3.64
C ILE A 351 2.01 0.62 -3.00
N GLY A 352 1.36 1.07 -1.94
CA GLY A 352 0.30 0.33 -1.25
C GLY A 352 -0.81 1.28 -0.88
N SER A 353 -1.71 1.55 -1.83
CA SER A 353 -2.58 2.74 -1.80
C SER A 353 -3.53 2.79 -0.62
N ASP A 354 -3.97 1.65 -0.09
CA ASP A 354 -5.03 1.57 0.92
C ASP A 354 -6.39 2.02 0.32
N PHE A 355 -6.55 1.92 -1.01
CA PHE A 355 -7.80 2.26 -1.69
C PHE A 355 -8.96 1.39 -1.20
N ASP A 356 -10.14 2.00 -1.11
CA ASP A 356 -11.37 1.44 -0.55
C ASP A 356 -11.28 1.05 0.95
N GLY A 357 -10.11 1.16 1.58
CA GLY A 357 -9.86 0.93 3.02
C GLY A 357 -9.72 2.22 3.83
N VAL A 358 -9.30 3.29 3.17
CA VAL A 358 -9.32 4.64 3.74
C VAL A 358 -10.71 5.28 3.60
N GLY A 359 -11.07 6.12 4.56
CA GLY A 359 -12.30 6.92 4.49
C GLY A 359 -12.34 7.88 3.28
N GLU A 360 -13.35 8.74 3.19
CA GLU A 360 -13.61 9.56 1.99
C GLU A 360 -12.48 10.52 1.56
N ALA A 361 -11.50 10.79 2.42
CA ALA A 361 -10.40 11.69 2.13
C ALA A 361 -9.19 10.92 1.57
N LEU A 362 -8.85 11.22 0.31
CA LEU A 362 -7.63 10.77 -0.36
C LEU A 362 -6.81 11.99 -0.83
N PRO A 363 -5.49 11.83 -1.05
CA PRO A 363 -4.66 12.92 -1.55
C PRO A 363 -5.15 13.40 -2.92
N THR A 364 -5.13 14.71 -3.16
CA THR A 364 -5.50 15.26 -4.46
C THR A 364 -4.53 14.79 -5.56
N GLY A 365 -5.10 14.31 -6.67
CA GLY A 365 -4.42 13.62 -7.74
C GLY A 365 -4.15 12.13 -7.48
N LEU A 366 -4.68 11.59 -6.38
CA LEU A 366 -4.67 10.16 -6.02
C LEU A 366 -6.06 9.68 -5.54
N GLU A 367 -7.13 10.12 -6.19
CA GLU A 367 -8.50 9.91 -5.71
C GLU A 367 -9.06 8.49 -5.97
N ASP A 368 -8.46 7.76 -6.90
CA ASP A 368 -8.85 6.40 -7.24
C ASP A 368 -7.76 5.65 -8.03
N VAL A 369 -7.97 4.36 -8.28
CA VAL A 369 -7.00 3.50 -8.96
C VAL A 369 -6.64 3.93 -10.39
N ALA A 370 -7.32 4.91 -11.01
CA ALA A 370 -6.93 5.43 -12.32
C ALA A 370 -5.78 6.45 -12.28
N THR A 371 -5.37 6.88 -11.09
CA THR A 371 -4.52 8.07 -10.90
C THR A 371 -3.04 7.78 -10.70
N TYR A 372 -2.62 6.51 -10.54
CA TYR A 372 -1.21 6.15 -10.37
C TYR A 372 -0.25 6.77 -11.41
N PRO A 373 -0.59 6.85 -12.72
CA PRO A 373 0.31 7.47 -13.70
C PRO A 373 0.72 8.92 -13.35
N ALA A 374 -0.13 9.67 -12.64
CA ALA A 374 0.18 11.03 -12.21
C ALA A 374 1.30 11.05 -11.15
N LEU A 375 1.35 10.06 -10.25
CA LEU A 375 2.42 9.93 -9.26
C LEU A 375 3.76 9.59 -9.92
N PHE A 376 3.76 8.72 -10.93
CA PHE A 376 4.97 8.42 -11.69
C PHE A 376 5.48 9.65 -12.44
N ALA A 377 4.58 10.41 -13.07
CA ALA A 377 4.95 11.67 -13.72
C ALA A 377 5.54 12.67 -12.73
N GLU A 378 5.02 12.74 -11.51
CA GLU A 378 5.59 13.56 -10.44
C GLU A 378 7.00 13.11 -10.05
N LEU A 379 7.22 11.82 -9.82
CA LEU A 379 8.55 11.29 -9.50
C LEU A 379 9.55 11.51 -10.65
N MET A 380 9.11 11.43 -11.91
CA MET A 380 9.94 11.78 -13.06
C MET A 380 10.35 13.27 -13.05
N ARG A 381 9.47 14.18 -12.64
CA ARG A 381 9.81 15.61 -12.47
C ARG A 381 10.85 15.81 -11.36
N ARG A 382 10.85 14.93 -10.36
CA ARG A 382 11.82 14.91 -9.26
C ARG A 382 13.14 14.22 -9.61
N GLY A 383 13.27 13.70 -10.83
CA GLY A 383 14.52 13.12 -11.34
C GLY A 383 14.62 11.60 -11.21
N TRP A 384 13.54 10.89 -10.88
CA TRP A 384 13.53 9.43 -10.92
C TRP A 384 13.76 8.92 -12.34
N SER A 385 14.63 7.92 -12.49
CA SER A 385 14.89 7.27 -13.77
C SER A 385 13.79 6.26 -14.13
N ASP A 386 13.68 5.90 -15.41
CA ASP A 386 12.74 4.87 -15.87
C ASP A 386 13.03 3.51 -15.21
N ALA A 387 14.30 3.25 -14.87
CA ALA A 387 14.72 2.04 -14.16
C ALA A 387 14.26 2.05 -12.69
N ASP A 388 14.39 3.19 -12.00
CA ASP A 388 13.92 3.33 -10.62
C ASP A 388 12.39 3.25 -10.53
N LEU A 389 11.69 3.82 -11.51
CA LEU A 389 10.23 3.72 -11.59
C LEU A 389 9.76 2.32 -11.96
N SER A 390 10.52 1.57 -12.75
CA SER A 390 10.24 0.14 -12.98
C SER A 390 10.38 -0.67 -11.68
N LYS A 391 11.37 -0.35 -10.84
CA LYS A 391 11.51 -0.97 -9.51
C LYS A 391 10.34 -0.63 -8.60
N LEU A 392 9.96 0.65 -8.53
CA LEU A 392 8.81 1.14 -7.75
C LEU A 392 7.49 0.51 -8.20
N ALA A 393 7.26 0.41 -9.53
CA ALA A 393 6.03 -0.12 -10.10
C ALA A 393 5.73 -1.53 -9.62
N GLY A 394 6.71 -2.43 -9.68
CA GLY A 394 6.49 -3.82 -9.29
C GLY A 394 7.77 -4.64 -9.17
N GLY A 395 8.89 -4.17 -9.74
CA GLY A 395 10.16 -4.90 -9.72
C GLY A 395 10.62 -5.24 -8.30
N ASN A 396 10.45 -4.32 -7.34
CA ASN A 396 10.88 -4.53 -5.95
C ASN A 396 10.05 -5.59 -5.23
N ILE A 397 8.72 -5.53 -5.35
CA ILE A 397 7.85 -6.51 -4.70
C ILE A 397 7.96 -7.89 -5.36
N LEU A 398 8.13 -7.96 -6.70
CA LEU A 398 8.40 -9.22 -7.38
C LEU A 398 9.70 -9.88 -6.90
N ARG A 399 10.77 -9.10 -6.70
CA ARG A 399 12.04 -9.58 -6.10
C ARG A 399 11.82 -10.12 -4.69
N VAL A 400 11.01 -9.44 -3.87
CA VAL A 400 10.67 -9.89 -2.51
C VAL A 400 9.89 -11.20 -2.52
N MET A 401 8.91 -11.33 -3.42
CA MET A 401 8.14 -12.57 -3.61
C MET A 401 9.04 -13.74 -4.04
N GLU A 402 9.91 -13.54 -5.03
CA GLU A 402 10.87 -14.56 -5.47
C GLU A 402 11.79 -15.03 -4.34
N ALA A 403 12.32 -14.09 -3.56
CA ALA A 403 13.19 -14.41 -2.43
C ALA A 403 12.44 -15.21 -1.36
N ALA A 404 11.19 -14.88 -1.07
CA ALA A 404 10.35 -15.65 -0.15
C ALA A 404 10.07 -17.07 -0.67
N GLU A 405 9.86 -17.24 -1.97
CA GLU A 405 9.71 -18.56 -2.59
C GLU A 405 11.01 -19.38 -2.53
N GLN A 406 12.17 -18.75 -2.73
CA GLN A 406 13.47 -19.41 -2.59
C GLN A 406 13.70 -19.89 -1.15
N VAL A 407 13.34 -19.08 -0.16
CA VAL A 407 13.39 -19.47 1.26
C VAL A 407 12.43 -20.62 1.55
N ARG A 408 11.19 -20.57 1.03
CA ARG A 408 10.23 -21.68 1.15
C ARG A 408 10.82 -22.99 0.62
N VAL A 409 11.48 -22.95 -0.55
CA VAL A 409 12.12 -24.12 -1.16
C VAL A 409 13.30 -24.62 -0.32
N SER A 410 14.13 -23.73 0.22
CA SER A 410 15.28 -24.13 1.04
C SER A 410 14.89 -24.71 2.41
N LEU A 411 13.72 -24.34 2.92
CA LEU A 411 13.14 -24.87 4.16
C LEU A 411 12.33 -26.17 3.95
N ALA A 412 12.09 -26.58 2.71
CA ALA A 412 11.39 -27.83 2.43
C ALA A 412 12.23 -29.03 2.91
N PRO A 413 11.63 -30.05 3.55
CA PRO A 413 12.35 -31.27 3.88
C PRO A 413 12.99 -31.87 2.63
N ALA A 414 14.27 -32.25 2.71
CA ALA A 414 14.92 -32.98 1.62
C ALA A 414 14.05 -34.18 1.26
N ALA A 415 13.67 -34.30 -0.02
CA ALA A 415 12.89 -35.44 -0.49
C ALA A 415 13.64 -36.71 -0.07
N THR A 416 13.08 -37.46 0.87
CA THR A 416 13.62 -38.75 1.27
C THR A 416 13.50 -39.65 0.06
N GLY A 417 14.60 -39.78 -0.69
CA GLY A 417 14.73 -40.74 -1.75
C GLY A 417 14.36 -42.10 -1.18
N ALA A 418 13.21 -42.63 -1.62
CA ALA A 418 12.83 -44.00 -1.35
C ALA A 418 13.93 -44.88 -1.93
N LYS A 419 14.88 -45.28 -1.08
CA LYS A 419 15.74 -46.42 -1.35
C LYS A 419 14.82 -47.62 -1.38
N THR A 420 14.37 -47.99 -2.57
CA THR A 420 13.86 -49.34 -2.85
C THR A 420 14.92 -50.30 -2.34
N ARG A 421 14.61 -51.04 -1.27
CA ARG A 421 15.45 -52.16 -0.84
C ARG A 421 15.36 -53.26 -1.90
N PRO A 422 16.49 -53.93 -2.22
CA PRO A 422 16.54 -55.03 -3.19
C PRO A 422 15.70 -56.23 -2.76
#